data_AF-A0A355R7I2-F1
#
_entry.id   AF-A0A355R7I2-F1
#
_cell.length_a   1.000
_cell.length_b   1.000
_cell.length_c   1.000
_cell.angle_alpha   90.00
_cell.angle_beta   90.00
_cell.angle_gamma   90.00
#
_symmetry.space_group_name_H-M   'P 1'
#
loop_
_entity.id
_entity.type
_entity.pdbx_description
1 polymer ?
#
loop_
_entity_poly.entity_id
_entity_poly.type
_entity_poly.pdbx_seq_one_letter_code
_entity_poly.pdbx_strand_id
1 'polypeptide(L)'
;NLGYVTTSRARAKIVHWFKLQARDQNVAAGKTLLERELSRLGLPQVDFERLAEKTNVKTAEDMFASLGAGDLRLAHLVNAAQQLLEPERIEQIELVPRK
;
A
#
# COMPACT_ATOMS: atom_id res chain seq x y z
N ASN A 1 -24.05 6.62 18.38
CA ASN A 1 -23.92 5.29 17.74
C ASN A 1 -25.24 4.56 17.92
N LEU A 2 -26.09 4.44 16.89
CA LEU A 2 -27.51 4.04 16.99
C LEU A 2 -27.76 2.53 17.25
N GLY A 3 -26.75 1.77 17.65
CA GLY A 3 -26.90 0.37 18.10
C GLY A 3 -27.20 -0.67 17.01
N TYR A 4 -27.41 -0.28 15.75
CA TYR A 4 -27.84 -1.19 14.67
C TYR A 4 -26.82 -2.29 14.30
N VAL A 5 -25.52 -2.12 14.59
CA VAL A 5 -24.48 -3.10 14.25
C VAL A 5 -23.69 -3.48 15.49
N THR A 6 -23.98 -4.65 16.04
CA THR A 6 -23.45 -5.11 17.32
C THR A 6 -22.20 -5.99 17.16
N THR A 7 -22.18 -6.87 16.16
CA THR A 7 -21.11 -7.85 15.99
C THR A 7 -19.94 -7.32 15.15
N SER A 8 -18.72 -7.71 15.50
CA SER A 8 -17.51 -7.35 14.75
C SER A 8 -17.53 -7.90 13.33
N ARG A 9 -18.13 -9.09 13.11
CA ARG A 9 -18.30 -9.67 11.77
C ARG A 9 -19.23 -8.83 10.88
N ALA A 10 -20.35 -8.36 11.43
CA ALA A 10 -21.28 -7.51 10.68
C ALA A 10 -20.60 -6.18 10.29
N ARG A 11 -19.87 -5.55 11.23
CA ARG A 11 -19.06 -4.34 10.92
C ARG A 11 -18.04 -4.60 9.81
N ALA A 12 -17.29 -5.70 9.90
CA ALA A 12 -16.30 -6.06 8.88
C ALA A 12 -16.93 -6.25 7.49
N LYS A 13 -18.08 -6.92 7.40
CA LYS A 13 -18.83 -7.08 6.14
C LYS A 13 -19.30 -5.76 5.56
N ILE A 14 -19.82 -4.87 6.40
CA ILE A 14 -20.29 -3.54 5.97
C ILE A 14 -19.11 -2.72 5.43
N VAL A 15 -18.00 -2.65 6.18
CA VAL A 15 -16.78 -1.94 5.74
C VAL A 15 -16.27 -2.52 4.42
N HIS A 16 -16.19 -3.85 4.31
CA HIS A 16 -15.77 -4.52 3.09
C HIS A 16 -16.68 -4.18 1.90
N TRP A 17 -18.00 -4.22 2.09
CA TRP A 17 -18.96 -3.85 1.03
C TRP A 17 -18.78 -2.40 0.57
N PHE A 18 -18.61 -1.45 1.50
CA PHE A 18 -18.34 -0.06 1.14
C PHE A 18 -17.02 0.10 0.37
N LYS A 19 -15.97 -0.65 0.74
CA LYS A 19 -14.69 -0.64 0.02
C LYS A 19 -14.85 -1.18 -1.41
N LEU A 20 -15.65 -2.22 -1.61
CA LEU A 20 -15.96 -2.75 -2.94
C LEU A 20 -16.74 -1.73 -3.79
N GLN A 21 -17.74 -1.07 -3.21
CA GLN A 21 -18.53 -0.03 -3.89
C GLN A 21 -17.67 1.18 -4.28
N ALA A 22 -16.72 1.56 -3.41
CA ALA A 22 -15.83 2.70 -3.64
C ALA A 22 -14.51 2.31 -4.34
N ARG A 23 -14.41 1.11 -4.94
CA ARG A 23 -13.15 0.59 -5.47
C ARG A 23 -12.48 1.56 -6.44
N ASP A 24 -13.20 2.06 -7.44
CA ASP A 24 -12.62 2.95 -8.47
C ASP A 24 -12.07 4.25 -7.85
N GLN A 25 -12.78 4.80 -6.86
CA GLN A 25 -12.34 5.96 -6.10
C GLN A 25 -11.09 5.66 -5.28
N ASN A 26 -11.04 4.49 -4.65
CA ASN A 26 -9.87 4.04 -3.90
C ASN A 26 -8.65 3.81 -4.81
N VAL A 27 -8.83 3.24 -6.00
CA VAL A 27 -7.76 3.08 -7.00
C VAL A 27 -7.20 4.44 -7.38
N ALA A 28 -8.06 5.40 -7.75
CA ALA A 28 -7.63 6.73 -8.14
C ALA A 28 -6.90 7.45 -6.99
N ALA A 29 -7.48 7.43 -5.78
CA ALA A 29 -6.90 8.06 -4.60
C ALA A 29 -5.55 7.44 -4.21
N GLY A 30 -5.45 6.10 -4.23
CA GLY A 30 -4.22 5.37 -3.92
C GLY A 30 -3.12 5.67 -4.93
N LYS A 31 -3.44 5.66 -6.22
CA LYS A 31 -2.49 5.99 -7.29
C LYS A 31 -1.94 7.41 -7.10
N THR A 32 -2.80 8.41 -6.98
CA THR A 32 -2.38 9.81 -6.76
C THR A 32 -1.55 9.96 -5.49
N LEU A 33 -1.93 9.29 -4.41
CA LEU A 33 -1.21 9.35 -3.13
C LEU A 33 0.21 8.79 -3.27
N LEU A 34 0.36 7.63 -3.92
CA LEU A 34 1.66 6.99 -4.12
C LEU A 34 2.54 7.79 -5.07
N GLU A 35 2.01 8.20 -6.23
CA GLU A 35 2.75 8.98 -7.23
C GLU A 35 3.26 10.31 -6.65
N ARG A 36 2.44 11.02 -5.89
CA ARG A 36 2.84 12.26 -5.20
C ARG A 36 4.00 12.01 -4.25
N GLU A 37 3.95 10.92 -3.48
CA GLU A 37 4.97 10.60 -2.49
C GLU A 37 6.28 10.13 -3.15
N LEU A 38 6.20 9.32 -4.20
CA LEU A 38 7.37 8.92 -4.98
C LEU A 38 8.02 10.12 -5.68
N SER A 39 7.23 11.02 -6.26
CA SER A 39 7.71 12.27 -6.84
C SER A 39 8.44 13.12 -5.80
N ARG A 40 7.87 13.28 -4.59
CA ARG A 40 8.47 14.00 -3.47
C ARG A 40 9.84 13.43 -3.06
N LEU A 41 10.03 12.12 -3.22
CA LEU A 41 11.27 11.42 -2.88
C LEU A 41 12.25 11.29 -4.06
N GLY A 42 11.90 11.79 -5.25
CA GLY A 42 12.74 11.67 -6.44
C GLY A 42 12.76 10.26 -7.05
N LEU A 43 11.69 9.48 -6.87
CA LEU A 43 11.56 8.09 -7.35
C LEU A 43 10.49 7.93 -8.46
N PRO A 44 10.48 8.69 -9.56
CA PRO A 44 9.37 8.70 -10.53
C PRO A 44 9.28 7.48 -11.46
N GLN A 45 10.29 6.60 -11.50
CA GLN A 45 10.37 5.49 -12.48
C GLN A 45 10.14 4.10 -11.86
N VAL A 46 9.31 4.01 -10.81
CA VAL A 46 8.99 2.72 -10.17
C VAL A 46 7.99 1.95 -11.03
N ASP A 47 8.33 0.70 -11.36
CA ASP A 47 7.39 -0.25 -11.97
C ASP A 47 6.37 -0.71 -10.91
N PHE A 48 5.11 -0.32 -11.11
CA PHE A 48 4.04 -0.59 -10.16
C PHE A 48 3.59 -2.06 -10.13
N GLU A 49 3.77 -2.82 -11.21
CA GLU A 49 3.44 -4.24 -11.20
C GLU A 49 4.48 -5.00 -10.37
N ARG A 50 5.76 -4.69 -10.54
CA ARG A 50 6.83 -5.23 -9.68
C ARG A 50 6.69 -4.80 -8.22
N LEU A 51 6.21 -3.58 -7.98
CA LEU A 51 5.94 -3.11 -6.62
C LEU A 51 4.76 -3.86 -5.97
N ALA A 52 3.71 -4.13 -6.74
CA ALA A 52 2.59 -4.95 -6.28
C ALA A 52 3.07 -6.37 -5.92
N GLU A 53 3.83 -7.02 -6.80
CA GLU A 53 4.42 -8.34 -6.55
C GLU A 53 5.28 -8.34 -5.28
N LYS A 54 6.16 -7.34 -5.11
CA LYS A 54 7.03 -7.21 -3.92
C LYS A 54 6.25 -7.02 -2.63
N THR A 55 5.07 -6.40 -2.69
CA THR A 55 4.17 -6.23 -1.55
C THR A 55 3.14 -7.34 -1.42
N ASN A 56 3.32 -8.43 -2.17
CA ASN A 56 2.45 -9.62 -2.16
C ASN A 56 1.00 -9.30 -2.58
N VAL A 57 0.85 -8.34 -3.49
CA VAL A 57 -0.40 -7.95 -4.14
C VAL A 57 -0.35 -8.40 -5.60
N LYS A 58 -1.48 -8.87 -6.12
CA LYS A 58 -1.53 -9.50 -7.45
C LYS A 58 -1.38 -8.52 -8.61
N THR A 59 -1.88 -7.30 -8.45
CA THR A 59 -1.95 -6.29 -9.51
C THR A 59 -1.65 -4.91 -8.94
N ALA A 60 -1.11 -4.01 -9.76
CA ALA A 60 -0.96 -2.62 -9.38
C ALA A 60 -2.30 -1.96 -9.00
N GLU A 61 -3.38 -2.31 -9.70
CA GLU A 61 -4.72 -1.77 -9.41
C GLU A 61 -5.21 -2.18 -8.01
N ASP A 62 -5.06 -3.44 -7.61
CA ASP A 62 -5.39 -3.90 -6.27
C ASP A 62 -4.54 -3.22 -5.20
N MET A 63 -3.27 -2.99 -5.49
CA MET A 63 -2.36 -2.27 -4.60
C MET A 63 -2.83 -0.84 -4.38
N PHE A 64 -3.22 -0.14 -5.46
CA PHE A 64 -3.79 1.21 -5.36
C PHE A 64 -5.12 1.21 -4.60
N ALA A 65 -6.03 0.26 -4.91
CA ALA A 65 -7.30 0.12 -4.22
C ALA A 65 -7.11 -0.09 -2.71
N SER A 66 -6.20 -0.99 -2.32
CA SER A 66 -5.89 -1.26 -0.91
C SER A 66 -5.22 -0.08 -0.23
N LEU A 67 -4.36 0.68 -0.92
CA LEU A 67 -3.79 1.92 -0.38
C LEU A 67 -4.87 3.00 -0.17
N GLY A 68 -5.72 3.23 -1.17
CA GLY A 68 -6.81 4.21 -1.07
C GLY A 68 -7.86 3.85 -0.02
N ALA A 69 -8.14 2.55 0.15
CA ALA A 69 -9.03 2.03 1.20
C ALA A 69 -8.40 2.01 2.60
N GLY A 70 -7.10 2.30 2.73
CA GLY A 70 -6.35 2.30 4.00
C GLY A 70 -5.95 0.91 4.51
N ASP A 71 -6.07 -0.13 3.70
CA ASP A 71 -5.62 -1.50 4.04
C ASP A 71 -4.09 -1.65 3.90
N LEU A 72 -3.49 -0.93 2.95
CA LEU A 72 -2.04 -0.81 2.82
C LEU A 72 -1.55 0.56 3.30
N ARG A 73 -0.40 0.56 3.98
CA ARG A 73 0.24 1.79 4.45
C ARG A 73 1.17 2.35 3.37
N LEU A 74 1.08 3.65 3.10
CA LEU A 74 1.95 4.35 2.15
C LEU A 74 3.45 4.10 2.42
N ALA A 75 3.86 4.16 3.69
CA ALA A 75 5.25 3.94 4.08
C ALA A 75 5.78 2.55 3.70
N HIS A 76 4.94 1.52 3.72
CA HIS A 76 5.34 0.17 3.30
C HIS A 76 5.66 0.13 1.81
N LEU A 77 4.82 0.76 0.98
CA LEU A 77 5.00 0.84 -0.47
C LEU A 77 6.21 1.69 -0.85
N VAL A 78 6.41 2.82 -0.16
CA VAL A 78 7.60 3.67 -0.36
C VAL A 78 8.89 2.92 -0.06
N ASN A 79 8.94 2.20 1.07
CA ASN A 79 10.11 1.40 1.42
C ASN A 79 10.36 0.28 0.39
N ALA A 80 9.31 -0.41 -0.04
CA ALA A 80 9.42 -1.45 -1.07
C ALA A 80 9.91 -0.88 -2.41
N ALA A 81 9.44 0.32 -2.78
CA ALA A 81 9.87 1.03 -3.99
C ALA A 81 11.34 1.45 -3.92
N GLN A 82 11.81 1.98 -2.78
CA GLN A 82 13.23 2.29 -2.58
C GLN A 82 14.11 1.05 -2.75
N GLN A 83 13.72 -0.07 -2.16
CA GLN A 83 14.45 -1.32 -2.29
C GLN A 83 14.41 -1.93 -3.71
N LEU A 84 13.45 -1.55 -4.56
CA LEU A 84 13.44 -1.96 -5.97
C LEU A 84 14.44 -1.15 -6.81
N LEU A 85 14.70 0.09 -6.42
CA LEU A 85 15.61 0.99 -7.12
C LEU A 85 17.04 0.91 -6.60
N GLU A 86 17.23 0.65 -5.31
CA GLU A 86 18.53 0.46 -4.65
C GLU A 86 18.60 -0.94 -3.98
N PRO A 87 18.87 -2.02 -4.73
CA PRO A 87 18.96 -3.37 -4.16
C PRO A 87 20.13 -3.54 -3.15
N GLU A 88 21.19 -2.75 -3.30
CA GLU A 88 22.46 -2.87 -2.55
C GLU A 88 22.39 -2.35 -1.09
N ARG A 89 21.39 -1.54 -0.72
CA ARG A 89 21.36 -0.88 0.60
C ARG A 89 21.02 -1.84 1.75
N ILE A 90 20.42 -3.00 1.47
CA ILE A 90 19.97 -3.94 2.50
C ILE A 90 21.14 -4.71 3.12
N GLU A 91 22.19 -5.03 2.35
CA GLU A 91 23.32 -5.84 2.85
C GLU A 91 24.15 -5.13 3.93
N GLN A 92 24.19 -3.79 3.93
CA GLN A 92 25.03 -3.05 4.88
C GLN A 92 24.42 -2.92 6.29
N ILE A 93 23.11 -3.13 6.46
CA ILE A 93 22.45 -3.00 7.78
C ILE A 93 22.66 -4.27 8.63
N GLU A 94 22.95 -5.42 8.00
CA GLU A 94 23.10 -6.71 8.68
C GLU A 94 24.50 -6.93 9.31
N LEU A 95 25.48 -6.07 9.00
CA LEU A 95 26.89 -6.25 9.38
C LEU A 95 27.33 -5.56 10.68
N VAL A 96 26.43 -5.02 11.50
CA VAL A 96 26.82 -4.53 12.84
C VAL A 96 26.53 -5.61 13.88
N PRO A 97 27.51 -6.43 14.29
CA PRO A 97 27.33 -7.31 15.43
C PRO A 97 27.08 -6.44 16.67
N ARG A 98 25.91 -6.63 17.28
CA ARG A 98 25.61 -6.10 18.62
C ARG A 98 26.61 -6.76 19.58
N LYS A 99 27.58 -5.99 20.07
CA LYS A 99 28.37 -6.35 21.26
C LYS A 99 27.54 -6.21 22.52
#